data_AF-A0A2N2HUF3-F1
#
_entry.id   AF-A0A2N2HUF3-F1
#
_cell.length_a   1.000
_cell.length_b   1.000
_cell.length_c   1.000
_cell.angle_alpha   90.00
_cell.angle_beta   90.00
_cell.angle_gamma   90.00
#
_symmetry.space_group_name_H-M   'P 1'
#
loop_
_entity.id
_entity.type
_entity.pdbx_description
1 polymer ?
#
loop_
_entity_poly.entity_id
_entity_poly.type
_entity_poly.pdbx_seq_one_letter_code
_entity_poly.pdbx_strand_id
1 'polypeptide(L)'
;MLGRTVAQRYTIVARLGSGSMGGVYRAWHDRMARWVALKIMRYDRTIDVESRARFAREARSMSQLQSPHTVTVYDFGEAEDGSVYLAMEMLEGESLGQRLARQGRLPIRDAVHFARGALTSLSEAHSKGIIHRDLKPDNLFLTEVPDVGGAPSREICKILDFGIAKLMREERAIDALET
;
A
#
# COMPACT_ATOMS: atom_id res chain seq x y z
N MET A 1 -5.46 19.48 -1.60
CA MET A 1 -4.37 18.51 -1.37
C MET A 1 -3.22 18.73 -2.35
N LEU A 2 -3.47 18.96 -3.65
CA LEU A 2 -2.38 19.30 -4.59
C LEU A 2 -1.59 20.53 -4.12
N GLY A 3 -0.27 20.50 -4.27
CA GLY A 3 0.65 21.56 -3.84
C GLY A 3 0.89 21.63 -2.33
N ARG A 4 0.17 20.85 -1.51
CA ARG A 4 0.38 20.80 -0.07
C ARG A 4 1.57 19.90 0.27
N THR A 5 2.38 20.34 1.21
CA THR A 5 3.42 19.51 1.84
C THR A 5 2.86 18.84 3.10
N VAL A 6 3.08 17.53 3.21
CA VAL A 6 2.67 16.69 4.35
C VAL A 6 3.91 16.33 5.16
N ALA A 7 3.81 16.42 6.50
CA ALA A 7 4.89 16.10 7.43
C ALA A 7 6.21 16.82 7.11
N GLN A 8 6.08 18.06 6.59
CA GLN A 8 7.14 18.94 6.10
C GLN A 8 8.15 18.29 5.12
N ARG A 9 7.77 17.20 4.42
CA ARG A 9 8.72 16.46 3.58
C ARG A 9 8.14 15.85 2.30
N TYR A 10 6.82 15.76 2.19
CA TYR A 10 6.15 15.16 1.04
C TYR A 10 5.26 16.18 0.34
N THR A 11 5.68 16.65 -0.82
CA THR A 11 4.89 17.60 -1.62
C THR A 11 3.96 16.84 -2.56
N ILE A 12 2.65 17.00 -2.38
CA ILE A 12 1.63 16.30 -3.18
C ILE A 12 1.56 16.90 -4.59
N VAL A 13 1.73 16.04 -5.61
CA VAL A 13 1.77 16.45 -7.02
C VAL A 13 0.55 15.97 -7.79
N ALA A 14 0.05 14.77 -7.53
CA ALA A 14 -1.14 14.24 -8.20
C ALA A 14 -1.91 13.28 -7.29
N ARG A 15 -3.20 13.09 -7.56
CA ARG A 15 -3.98 12.01 -6.94
C ARG A 15 -3.86 10.75 -7.80
N LEU A 16 -3.51 9.62 -7.20
CA LEU A 16 -3.42 8.32 -7.86
C LEU A 16 -4.70 7.51 -7.69
N GLY A 17 -5.36 7.66 -6.54
CA GLY A 17 -6.59 6.95 -6.27
C GLY A 17 -7.28 7.38 -4.98
N SER A 18 -8.39 6.71 -4.71
CA SER A 18 -9.19 6.90 -3.50
C SER A 18 -9.63 5.56 -2.97
N GLY A 19 -9.38 5.32 -1.69
CA GLY A 19 -9.89 4.16 -0.96
C GLY A 19 -10.93 4.57 0.07
N SER A 20 -11.48 3.56 0.74
CA SER A 20 -12.46 3.72 1.82
C SER A 20 -11.95 4.52 3.02
N MET A 21 -10.64 4.69 3.18
CA MET A 21 -10.00 5.35 4.32
C MET A 21 -9.22 6.60 3.98
N GLY A 22 -9.17 7.00 2.71
CA GLY A 22 -8.37 8.14 2.31
C GLY A 22 -7.97 8.16 0.84
N GLY A 23 -7.03 9.04 0.53
CA GLY A 23 -6.50 9.21 -0.82
C GLY A 23 -5.08 8.66 -0.93
N VAL A 24 -4.76 8.10 -2.09
CA VAL A 24 -3.37 7.80 -2.47
C VAL A 24 -2.93 8.86 -3.46
N TYR A 25 -1.76 9.44 -3.22
CA TYR A 25 -1.23 10.58 -3.96
C TYR A 25 0.18 10.28 -4.44
N ARG A 26 0.53 10.75 -5.64
CA ARG A 26 1.93 10.90 -6.04
C ARG A 26 2.48 12.10 -5.30
N ALA A 27 3.53 11.89 -4.54
CA ALA A 27 4.23 12.96 -3.84
C ALA A 27 5.72 12.92 -4.12
N TRP A 28 6.36 14.09 -4.07
CA TRP A 28 7.81 14.22 -4.11
C TRP A 28 8.34 14.23 -2.68
N HIS A 29 9.26 13.32 -2.35
CA HIS A 29 9.97 13.34 -1.09
C HIS A 29 11.19 14.26 -1.22
N ASP A 30 11.11 15.46 -0.63
CA ASP A 30 12.09 16.53 -0.87
C ASP A 30 13.52 16.13 -0.46
N ARG A 31 13.70 15.59 0.75
CA ARG A 31 15.03 15.21 1.27
C ARG A 31 15.67 14.02 0.56
N MET A 32 14.87 13.09 0.06
CA MET A 32 15.35 11.87 -0.62
C MET A 32 15.36 12.00 -2.13
N ALA A 33 14.93 13.15 -2.67
CA ALA A 33 14.85 13.46 -4.10
C ALA A 33 14.21 12.33 -4.93
N ARG A 34 13.05 11.82 -4.49
CA ARG A 34 12.36 10.71 -5.15
C ARG A 34 10.84 10.82 -5.12
N TRP A 35 10.20 10.18 -6.10
CA TRP A 35 8.76 9.97 -6.12
C TRP A 35 8.34 8.88 -5.13
N VAL A 36 7.21 9.11 -4.46
CA VAL A 36 6.56 8.15 -3.57
C VAL A 36 5.06 8.11 -3.82
N ALA A 37 4.45 6.95 -3.55
CA ALA A 37 3.00 6.83 -3.37
C ALA A 37 2.67 7.11 -1.90
N LEU A 38 2.02 8.24 -1.63
CA LEU A 38 1.67 8.70 -0.30
C LEU A 38 0.18 8.43 -0.05
N LYS A 39 -0.12 7.44 0.80
CA LYS A 39 -1.47 7.17 1.27
C LYS A 39 -1.74 8.00 2.51
N ILE A 40 -2.75 8.88 2.43
CA ILE A 40 -3.16 9.76 3.52
C ILE A 40 -4.53 9.34 3.97
N MET A 41 -4.64 8.97 5.24
CA MET A 41 -5.91 8.54 5.84
C MET A 41 -6.39 9.62 6.78
N ARG A 42 -7.60 10.13 6.50
CA ARG A 42 -8.23 11.11 7.36
C ARG A 42 -8.69 10.40 8.62
N TYR A 43 -8.02 10.72 9.70
CA TYR A 43 -8.45 10.37 11.04
C TYR A 43 -9.49 11.39 11.47
N ASP A 44 -10.73 10.97 11.61
CA ASP A 44 -11.69 11.71 12.42
C ASP A 44 -11.17 11.73 13.86
N ARG A 45 -11.13 12.94 14.44
CA ARG A 45 -10.51 13.28 15.74
C ARG A 45 -11.10 12.53 16.95
N THR A 46 -12.04 11.61 16.71
CA THR A 46 -12.75 10.81 17.72
C THR A 46 -12.05 9.49 18.04
N ILE A 47 -10.94 9.16 17.39
CA ILE A 47 -10.27 7.88 17.61
C ILE A 47 -9.19 8.00 18.69
N ASP A 48 -9.29 7.10 19.66
CA ASP A 48 -8.46 6.93 20.85
C ASP A 48 -6.97 6.65 20.54
N VAL A 49 -6.10 6.97 21.51
CA VAL A 49 -4.64 6.75 21.50
C VAL A 49 -4.28 5.33 21.08
N GLU A 50 -5.12 4.35 21.42
CA GLU A 50 -4.90 2.95 21.11
C GLU A 50 -4.82 2.65 19.61
N SER A 51 -5.71 3.23 18.81
CA SER A 51 -5.75 2.97 17.37
C SER A 51 -4.56 3.60 16.63
N ARG A 52 -4.02 4.71 17.14
CA ARG A 52 -2.76 5.31 16.64
C ARG A 52 -1.57 4.39 16.93
N ALA A 53 -1.50 3.87 18.15
CA ALA A 53 -0.46 2.90 18.53
C ALA A 53 -0.54 1.62 17.69
N ARG A 54 -1.75 1.15 17.39
CA ARG A 54 -1.99 -0.01 16.52
C ARG A 54 -1.55 0.27 15.09
N PHE A 55 -1.95 1.40 14.50
CA PHE A 55 -1.46 1.81 13.18
C PHE A 55 0.07 1.79 13.09
N ALA A 56 0.75 2.37 14.08
CA ALA A 56 2.21 2.39 14.12
C ALA A 56 2.83 0.98 14.24
N ARG A 57 2.24 0.09 15.04
CA ARG A 57 2.69 -1.32 15.14
C ARG A 57 2.55 -2.06 13.81
N GLU A 58 1.43 -1.89 13.13
CA GLU A 58 1.15 -2.56 11.86
C GLU A 58 2.02 -2.00 10.74
N ALA A 59 2.12 -0.67 10.64
CA ALA A 59 3.03 0.03 9.74
C ALA A 59 4.47 -0.48 9.88
N ARG A 60 4.96 -0.60 11.12
CA ARG A 60 6.28 -1.17 11.42
C ARG A 60 6.40 -2.63 11.01
N SER A 61 5.36 -3.44 11.22
CA SER A 61 5.39 -4.87 10.89
C SER A 61 5.51 -5.08 9.37
N MET A 62 4.74 -4.34 8.56
CA MET A 62 4.88 -4.46 7.10
C MET A 62 6.18 -3.84 6.58
N SER A 63 6.73 -2.82 7.24
CA SER A 63 8.03 -2.26 6.83
C SER A 63 9.19 -3.27 7.01
N GLN A 64 8.97 -4.38 7.72
CA GLN A 64 9.92 -5.49 7.82
C GLN A 64 9.79 -6.50 6.67
N LEU A 65 8.79 -6.38 5.78
CA LEU A 65 8.66 -7.27 4.63
C LEU A 65 9.70 -6.91 3.57
N GLN A 66 10.40 -7.92 3.07
CA GLN A 66 11.54 -7.77 2.15
C GLN A 66 11.29 -8.41 0.79
N SER A 67 10.20 -9.15 0.62
CA SER A 67 9.86 -9.80 -0.64
C SER A 67 9.77 -8.77 -1.77
N PRO A 68 10.38 -9.05 -2.95
CA PRO A 68 10.24 -8.20 -4.12
C PRO A 68 8.79 -8.10 -4.61
N HIS A 69 7.93 -9.02 -4.17
CA HIS A 69 6.51 -9.08 -4.46
C HIS A 69 5.63 -8.38 -3.42
N THR A 70 6.24 -7.62 -2.49
CA THR A 70 5.53 -6.77 -1.52
C THR A 70 5.83 -5.30 -1.84
N VAL A 71 4.81 -4.44 -1.70
CA VAL A 71 5.04 -3.00 -1.79
C VAL A 71 5.97 -2.54 -0.67
N THR A 72 7.06 -1.84 -1.03
CA THR A 72 8.00 -1.32 -0.02
C THR A 72 7.40 -0.11 0.67
N VAL A 73 7.35 -0.17 2.01
CA VAL A 73 6.99 0.96 2.87
C VAL A 73 8.28 1.69 3.28
N TYR A 74 8.39 2.97 2.95
CA TYR A 74 9.55 3.79 3.31
C TYR A 74 9.40 4.50 4.65
N ASP A 75 8.20 5.01 4.93
CA ASP A 75 7.95 5.83 6.11
C ASP A 75 6.47 5.78 6.48
N PHE A 76 6.16 6.08 7.73
CA PHE A 76 4.81 6.29 8.22
C PHE A 76 4.81 7.30 9.36
N GLY A 77 3.72 8.03 9.54
CA GLY A 77 3.64 8.99 10.63
C GLY A 77 2.33 9.76 10.67
N GLU A 78 2.35 10.83 11.46
CA GLU A 78 1.26 11.79 11.58
C GLU A 78 1.65 13.11 10.92
N ALA A 79 0.69 13.70 10.22
CA ALA A 79 0.78 15.02 9.62
C ALA A 79 0.29 16.10 10.59
N GLU A 80 0.58 17.35 10.27
CA GLU A 80 0.29 18.51 11.11
C GLU A 80 -1.21 18.72 11.37
N ASP A 81 -2.07 18.20 10.49
CA ASP A 81 -3.53 18.24 10.64
C ASP A 81 -4.10 17.02 11.39
N GLY A 82 -3.24 16.18 11.96
CA GLY A 82 -3.61 14.96 12.68
C GLY A 82 -3.96 13.77 11.78
N SER A 83 -3.86 13.90 10.45
CA SER A 83 -4.00 12.75 9.55
C SER A 83 -2.78 11.84 9.64
N VAL A 84 -2.96 10.54 9.45
CA VAL A 84 -1.84 9.60 9.34
C VAL A 84 -1.49 9.39 7.88
N TYR A 85 -0.20 9.17 7.62
CA TYR A 85 0.30 8.88 6.29
C TYR A 85 1.16 7.61 6.27
N LEU A 86 1.21 7.00 5.09
CA LEU A 86 2.09 5.91 4.73
C LEU A 86 2.76 6.25 3.41
N ALA A 87 4.09 6.38 3.42
CA ALA A 87 4.90 6.64 2.23
C ALA A 87 5.43 5.31 1.69
N MET A 88 5.10 5.00 0.45
CA MET A 88 5.40 3.73 -0.20
C MET A 88 6.18 3.95 -1.49
N GLU A 89 6.75 2.88 -2.03
CA GLU A 89 7.29 2.90 -3.38
C GLU A 89 6.27 3.37 -4.41
N MET A 90 6.73 4.25 -5.30
CA MET A 90 5.97 4.65 -6.46
C MET A 90 6.13 3.57 -7.52
N LEU A 91 5.03 2.90 -7.85
CA LEU A 91 5.00 1.87 -8.90
C LEU A 91 4.45 2.46 -10.20
N GLU A 92 4.98 1.97 -11.32
CA GLU A 92 4.49 2.25 -12.66
C GLU A 92 3.90 0.96 -13.25
N GLY A 93 2.68 1.05 -13.79
CA GLY A 93 1.93 -0.10 -14.27
C GLY A 93 0.43 0.00 -13.96
N GLU A 94 -0.22 -1.15 -13.76
CA GLU A 94 -1.67 -1.26 -13.53
C GLU A 94 -1.99 -2.34 -12.50
N SER A 95 -3.17 -2.27 -11.86
CA SER A 95 -3.63 -3.37 -11.02
C SER A 95 -4.07 -4.58 -11.88
N LEU A 96 -4.03 -5.77 -11.30
CA LEU A 96 -4.57 -6.97 -11.92
C LEU A 96 -6.07 -6.80 -12.20
N GLY A 97 -6.79 -6.08 -11.34
CA GLY A 97 -8.19 -5.71 -11.58
C GLY A 97 -8.37 -4.91 -12.88
N GLN A 98 -7.54 -3.89 -13.11
CA GLN A 98 -7.54 -3.10 -14.34
C GLN A 98 -7.19 -3.96 -15.57
N ARG A 99 -6.16 -4.81 -15.45
CA ARG A 99 -5.75 -5.75 -16.51
C ARG A 99 -6.89 -6.70 -16.88
N LEU A 100 -7.58 -7.26 -15.89
CA LEU A 100 -8.71 -8.17 -16.09
C LEU A 100 -9.93 -7.45 -16.68
N ALA A 101 -10.22 -6.22 -16.25
CA ALA A 101 -11.28 -5.42 -16.87
C ALA A 101 -11.01 -5.13 -18.36
N ARG A 102 -9.73 -4.93 -18.71
CA ARG A 102 -9.29 -4.65 -20.09
C ARG A 102 -9.24 -5.89 -20.99
N GLN A 103 -8.85 -7.05 -20.45
CA GLN A 103 -8.58 -8.27 -21.24
C GLN A 103 -9.57 -9.42 -21.00
N GLY A 104 -10.42 -9.33 -19.97
CA GLY A 104 -11.32 -10.38 -19.52
C GLY A 104 -10.62 -11.50 -18.75
N ARG A 105 -9.59 -12.11 -19.35
CA ARG A 105 -8.79 -13.18 -18.74
C ARG A 105 -7.32 -13.06 -19.09
N LEU A 106 -6.47 -13.59 -18.22
CA LEU A 106 -5.05 -13.74 -18.48
C LEU A 106 -4.74 -15.05 -19.21
N PRO A 107 -3.68 -15.08 -20.03
CA PRO A 107 -3.02 -16.32 -20.41
C PRO A 107 -2.60 -17.12 -19.17
N ILE A 108 -2.72 -18.45 -19.22
CA ILE A 108 -2.41 -19.33 -18.09
C ILE A 108 -0.99 -19.09 -17.57
N ARG A 109 -0.03 -18.89 -18.49
CA ARG A 109 1.37 -18.61 -18.14
C ARG A 109 1.50 -17.39 -17.24
N ASP A 110 0.82 -16.30 -17.57
CA ASP A 110 0.90 -15.04 -16.83
C ASP A 110 0.17 -15.15 -15.49
N ALA A 111 -1.00 -15.80 -15.48
CA ALA A 111 -1.75 -16.06 -14.26
C ALA A 111 -0.90 -16.86 -13.24
N VAL A 112 -0.23 -17.92 -13.68
CA VAL A 112 0.67 -18.73 -12.83
C VAL A 112 1.87 -17.90 -12.37
N HIS A 113 2.48 -17.10 -13.25
CA HIS A 113 3.61 -16.25 -12.89
C HIS A 113 3.25 -15.22 -11.81
N PHE A 114 2.15 -14.48 -11.99
CA PHE A 114 1.70 -13.49 -11.00
C PHE A 114 1.22 -14.12 -9.69
N ALA A 115 0.51 -15.25 -9.76
CA ALA A 115 0.08 -15.98 -8.57
C ALA A 115 1.28 -16.45 -7.73
N ARG A 116 2.34 -16.96 -8.36
CA ARG A 116 3.59 -17.33 -7.66
C ARG A 116 4.24 -16.15 -6.96
N GLY A 117 4.27 -14.98 -7.62
CA GLY A 117 4.79 -13.75 -7.00
C GLY A 117 3.98 -13.36 -5.77
N ALA A 118 2.65 -13.29 -5.90
CA ALA A 118 1.75 -12.98 -4.79
C ALA A 118 1.89 -13.98 -3.63
N LEU A 119 1.93 -15.28 -3.92
CA LEU A 119 2.11 -16.33 -2.90
C LEU A 119 3.46 -16.22 -2.19
N THR A 120 4.52 -15.78 -2.88
CA THR A 120 5.83 -15.55 -2.26
C THR A 120 5.76 -14.41 -1.24
N SER A 121 5.08 -13.31 -1.57
CA SER A 121 4.82 -12.21 -0.62
C SER A 121 3.96 -12.65 0.57
N LEU A 122 2.85 -13.36 0.31
CA LEU A 122 1.96 -13.85 1.37
C LEU A 122 2.65 -14.84 2.30
N SER A 123 3.48 -15.73 1.77
CA SER A 123 4.25 -16.69 2.58
C SER A 123 5.19 -15.98 3.55
N GLU A 124 5.89 -14.94 3.09
CA GLU A 124 6.73 -14.12 3.98
C GLU A 124 5.88 -13.43 5.05
N ALA A 125 4.79 -12.77 4.66
CA ALA A 125 3.92 -12.07 5.58
C ALA A 125 3.34 -13.01 6.66
N HIS A 126 2.83 -14.19 6.25
CA HIS A 126 2.28 -15.17 7.17
C HIS A 126 3.33 -15.72 8.14
N SER A 127 4.59 -15.90 7.70
CA SER A 127 5.69 -16.32 8.59
C SER A 127 5.98 -15.30 9.71
N LYS A 128 5.58 -14.04 9.51
CA LYS A 128 5.69 -12.93 10.46
C LYS A 128 4.37 -12.63 11.17
N GLY A 129 3.35 -13.48 11.03
CA GLY A 129 2.04 -13.31 11.65
C GLY A 129 1.16 -12.20 11.03
N ILE A 130 1.54 -11.68 9.86
CA ILE A 130 0.82 -10.59 9.18
C ILE A 130 -0.20 -11.20 8.22
N ILE A 131 -1.47 -10.85 8.36
CA ILE A 131 -2.55 -11.30 7.47
C ILE A 131 -3.02 -10.11 6.62
N HIS A 132 -3.10 -10.28 5.30
CA HIS A 132 -3.46 -9.20 4.38
C HIS A 132 -4.91 -8.68 4.54
N ARG A 133 -5.86 -9.59 4.82
CA ARG A 133 -7.30 -9.33 5.08
C ARG A 133 -8.13 -8.69 3.96
N ASP A 134 -7.54 -8.09 2.92
CA ASP A 134 -8.29 -7.54 1.77
C ASP A 134 -7.72 -7.98 0.41
N LEU A 135 -7.33 -9.25 0.29
CA LEU A 135 -6.69 -9.73 -0.92
C LEU A 135 -7.69 -9.81 -2.07
N LYS A 136 -7.46 -9.04 -3.13
CA LYS A 136 -8.28 -8.95 -4.34
C LYS A 136 -7.44 -8.47 -5.52
N PRO A 137 -7.90 -8.62 -6.78
CA PRO A 137 -7.14 -8.18 -7.96
C PRO A 137 -6.71 -6.71 -7.92
N ASP A 138 -7.48 -5.81 -7.31
CA ASP A 138 -7.10 -4.39 -7.19
C ASP A 138 -5.91 -4.12 -6.27
N ASN A 139 -5.59 -5.05 -5.37
CA ASN A 139 -4.43 -4.98 -4.48
C ASN A 139 -3.24 -5.78 -5.01
N LEU A 140 -3.34 -6.35 -6.21
CA LEU A 140 -2.24 -6.99 -6.92
C LEU A 140 -1.79 -6.05 -8.04
N PHE A 141 -0.65 -5.39 -7.86
CA PHE A 141 -0.14 -4.43 -8.83
C PHE A 141 0.88 -5.08 -9.75
N LEU A 142 0.69 -4.91 -11.06
CA LEU A 142 1.60 -5.40 -12.09
C LEU A 142 2.54 -4.25 -12.46
N THR A 143 3.85 -4.47 -12.31
CA THR A 143 4.87 -3.45 -12.53
C THR A 143 6.10 -4.06 -13.19
N GLU A 144 6.80 -3.27 -14.00
CA GLU A 144 8.06 -3.70 -14.60
C GLU A 144 9.22 -3.47 -13.63
N VAL A 145 10.08 -4.47 -13.49
CA VAL A 145 11.36 -4.33 -12.80
C VAL A 145 12.49 -4.41 -13.84
N PRO A 146 13.41 -3.43 -13.86
CA PRO A 146 14.60 -3.51 -14.67
C PRO A 146 15.44 -4.72 -14.26
N ASP A 147 15.88 -5.53 -15.22
CA ASP A 147 16.79 -6.62 -14.92
C ASP A 147 18.21 -6.07 -14.71
N VAL A 148 18.90 -6.57 -13.70
CA VAL A 148 20.28 -6.19 -13.41
C VAL A 148 21.19 -7.04 -14.29
N GLY A 149 21.51 -6.53 -15.48
CA GLY A 149 22.39 -7.22 -16.42
C GLY A 149 22.07 -7.04 -17.91
N GLY A 150 21.15 -6.15 -18.28
CA GLY A 150 20.79 -5.89 -19.68
C GLY A 150 19.79 -6.88 -20.28
N ALA A 151 19.24 -7.78 -19.46
CA ALA A 151 18.08 -8.58 -19.84
C ALA A 151 16.82 -7.69 -19.92
N PRO A 152 15.80 -8.07 -20.71
CA PRO A 152 14.55 -7.32 -20.81
C PRO A 152 13.88 -7.18 -19.45
N SER A 153 13.27 -6.02 -19.19
CA SER A 153 12.48 -5.77 -17.99
C SER A 153 11.41 -6.85 -17.84
N ARG A 154 11.21 -7.31 -16.60
CA ARG A 154 10.23 -8.34 -16.29
C ARG A 154 9.06 -7.73 -15.54
N GLU A 155 7.86 -7.96 -16.04
CA GLU A 155 6.63 -7.65 -15.29
C GLU A 155 6.51 -8.61 -14.09
N ILE A 156 6.37 -8.05 -12.90
CA ILE A 156 6.12 -8.78 -11.65
C ILE A 156 4.82 -8.32 -11.02
N CYS A 157 4.28 -9.17 -10.15
CA CYS A 157 3.18 -8.81 -9.28
C CYS A 157 3.71 -8.36 -7.92
N LYS A 158 3.24 -7.22 -7.43
CA LYS A 158 3.45 -6.73 -6.06
C LYS A 158 2.12 -6.62 -5.33
N ILE A 159 2.08 -7.11 -4.10
CA ILE A 159 0.92 -6.95 -3.22
C ILE A 159 0.96 -5.56 -2.58
N LEU A 160 -0.15 -4.83 -2.72
CA LEU A 160 -0.38 -3.54 -2.10
C LEU A 160 -1.20 -3.70 -0.81
N ASP A 161 -1.03 -2.77 0.14
CA ASP A 161 -1.98 -2.55 1.24
C ASP A 161 -2.34 -3.80 2.07
N PHE A 162 -1.42 -4.26 2.92
CA PHE A 162 -1.65 -5.31 3.93
C PHE A 162 -2.59 -4.85 5.07
N GLY A 163 -3.85 -4.54 4.75
CA GLY A 163 -4.93 -4.52 5.72
C GLY A 163 -4.89 -3.45 6.82
N ILE A 164 -3.89 -2.54 6.84
CA ILE A 164 -3.77 -1.45 7.83
C ILE A 164 -5.08 -0.70 8.00
N ALA A 165 -5.77 -0.52 6.87
CA ALA A 165 -7.08 0.08 6.81
C ALA A 165 -8.12 -0.73 7.62
N LYS A 166 -8.25 -2.05 7.40
CA LYS A 166 -9.25 -2.86 8.11
C LYS A 166 -9.03 -2.88 9.63
N LEU A 167 -7.79 -2.80 10.08
CA LEU A 167 -7.44 -2.75 11.51
C LEU A 167 -7.88 -1.45 12.20
N MET A 168 -8.04 -0.35 11.46
CA MET A 168 -8.66 0.88 11.97
C MET A 168 -10.20 0.80 12.04
N ARG A 169 -10.81 -0.21 11.39
CA ARG A 169 -12.27 -0.34 11.23
C ARG A 169 -12.90 -1.38 12.15
N GLU A 170 -12.22 -2.49 12.43
CA GLU A 170 -12.80 -3.63 13.15
C GLU A 170 -13.29 -3.26 14.56
N GLU A 171 -12.64 -2.33 15.27
CA GLU A 171 -13.09 -1.93 16.61
C GLU A 171 -14.27 -0.95 16.61
N ARG A 172 -14.46 -0.13 15.56
CA ARG A 172 -15.70 0.66 15.43
C ARG A 172 -16.95 -0.21 15.40
N ALA A 173 -16.83 -1.41 14.82
CA ALA A 173 -17.94 -2.34 14.72
C ALA A 173 -18.14 -3.14 16.02
N ILE A 174 -17.07 -3.38 16.79
CA ILE A 174 -17.14 -4.09 18.07
C ILE A 174 -17.68 -3.14 19.15
N ASP A 175 -17.16 -1.91 19.26
CA ASP A 175 -17.62 -0.92 20.24
C ASP A 175 -19.07 -0.48 19.98
N ALA A 176 -19.50 -0.41 18.71
CA ALA A 176 -20.88 -0.07 18.34
C ALA A 176 -21.90 -1.19 18.56
N LEU A 177 -21.45 -2.42 18.88
CA LEU A 177 -22.32 -3.54 19.25
C LEU A 177 -22.43 -3.73 20.77
N GLU A 178 -21.65 -3.01 21.56
CA GLU A 178 -21.67 -3.02 23.04
C GLU A 178 -22.36 -1.79 23.67
N THR A 179 -23.12 -1.00 22.88
CA THR A 179 -23.97 0.10 23.39
C THR A 179 -25.45 -0.15 23.13
#